data_AF-A0A661SBV6-F1
#
_entry.id   AF-A0A661SBV6-F1
#
_cell.length_a   1.000
_cell.length_b   1.000
_cell.length_c   1.000
_cell.angle_alpha   90.00
_cell.angle_beta   90.00
_cell.angle_gamma   90.00
#
_symmetry.space_group_name_H-M   'P 1'
#
loop_
_entity.id
_entity.type
_entity.pdbx_description
1 polymer ?
#
loop_
_entity_poly.entity_id
_entity_poly.type
_entity_poly.pdbx_seq_one_letter_code
_entity_poly.pdbx_strand_id
1 'polypeptide(L)' 'MQYTRVLNCSKGISADLALRLSRLFGTSPELWLNGQIAWDVWHLTHGEIACEFEAIEPVRFCCLNG' A
#
# COMPACT_ATOMS: atom_id res chain seq x y z
N MET A 1 -7.54 -24.64 -8.13
CA MET A 1 -6.39 -24.04 -8.84
C MET A 1 -6.75 -22.59 -9.13
N GLN A 2 -5.98 -21.66 -8.55
CA GLN A 2 -6.37 -20.28 -8.28
C GLN A 2 -6.44 -19.46 -9.57
N TYR A 3 -7.63 -18.96 -9.90
CA TYR A 3 -7.87 -18.11 -11.05
C TYR A 3 -7.10 -16.80 -10.89
N THR A 4 -6.31 -16.50 -11.91
CA THR A 4 -5.70 -15.22 -12.29
C THR A 4 -6.74 -14.09 -12.35
N ARG A 5 -7.23 -13.65 -11.20
CA ARG A 5 -8.14 -12.53 -11.01
C ARG A 5 -7.50 -11.75 -9.86
N VAL A 6 -6.74 -10.69 -10.11
CA VAL A 6 -7.28 -9.42 -10.53
C VAL A 6 -6.15 -8.64 -11.21
N LEU A 7 -6.23 -8.52 -12.53
CA LEU A 7 -5.48 -7.54 -13.32
C LEU A 7 -6.11 -6.17 -13.06
N ASN A 8 -5.74 -5.51 -11.97
CA ASN A 8 -6.06 -4.10 -11.77
C ASN A 8 -4.92 -3.24 -12.32
N CYS A 9 -4.91 -3.03 -13.63
CA CYS A 9 -4.10 -2.00 -14.28
C CYS A 9 -4.79 -0.62 -14.14
N SER A 10 -5.12 -0.22 -12.92
CA SER A 10 -5.88 1.02 -12.69
C SER A 10 -5.35 1.92 -11.58
N LYS A 11 -4.47 1.45 -10.68
CA LYS A 11 -3.92 2.27 -9.58
C LYS A 11 -2.52 1.76 -9.21
N GLY A 12 -1.49 2.39 -9.75
CA GLY A 12 -0.10 2.07 -9.44
C GLY A 12 0.46 0.79 -10.05
N ILE A 13 1.79 0.68 -9.98
CA ILE A 13 2.62 -0.43 -10.48
C ILE A 13 1.94 -1.79 -10.22
N SER A 14 1.59 -2.50 -11.30
CA SER A 14 0.99 -3.84 -11.21
C SER A 14 2.01 -4.90 -10.76
N ALA A 15 1.55 -6.03 -10.22
CA ALA A 15 2.44 -7.11 -9.76
C ALA A 15 3.33 -7.69 -10.88
N ASP A 16 2.81 -7.81 -12.10
CA ASP A 16 3.61 -8.21 -13.28
C ASP A 16 4.71 -7.19 -13.58
N LEU A 17 4.38 -5.90 -13.49
CA LEU A 17 5.32 -4.82 -13.73
C LEU A 17 6.38 -4.74 -12.62
N ALA A 18 5.99 -4.95 -11.36
CA ALA A 18 6.90 -5.08 -10.23
C ALA A 18 7.90 -6.23 -10.42
N LEU A 19 7.44 -7.41 -10.90
CA LEU A 19 8.31 -8.55 -11.20
C LEU A 19 9.25 -8.29 -12.39
N ARG A 20 8.79 -7.57 -13.41
CA ARG A 20 9.64 -7.18 -14.55
C ARG A 20 10.71 -6.18 -14.13
N LEU A 21 10.33 -5.16 -13.36
CA LEU A 21 11.27 -4.15 -12.85
C LEU A 21 12.27 -4.77 -11.86
N SER A 22 11.82 -5.69 -11.01
CA SER A 22 12.71 -6.39 -10.07
C SER A 22 13.78 -7.20 -10.82
N ARG A 23 13.42 -7.88 -11.90
CA ARG A 23 14.35 -8.62 -12.76
C ARG A 23 15.28 -7.69 -13.55
N LEU A 24 14.78 -6.54 -13.99
CA LEU A 24 15.55 -5.57 -14.77
C LEU A 24 16.58 -4.83 -13.92
N PHE A 25 16.21 -4.43 -12.71
CA PHE A 25 17.04 -3.61 -11.82
C PHE A 25 17.72 -4.40 -10.70
N GLY A 26 17.47 -5.72 -10.61
CA GLY A 26 18.03 -6.56 -9.54
C GLY A 26 17.49 -6.21 -8.15
N THR A 27 16.30 -5.59 -8.07
CA THR A 27 15.66 -5.18 -6.82
C THR A 27 14.59 -6.18 -6.40
N SER A 28 13.91 -5.94 -5.27
CA SER A 28 12.76 -6.74 -4.86
C SER A 28 11.46 -6.24 -5.54
N PRO A 29 10.53 -7.13 -5.93
CA PRO A 29 9.21 -6.73 -6.43
C PRO A 29 8.40 -5.91 -5.42
N GLU A 30 8.56 -6.21 -4.12
CA GLU A 30 7.88 -5.52 -3.02
C GLU A 30 8.25 -4.04 -2.98
N LEU A 31 9.48 -3.68 -3.35
CA LEU A 31 9.93 -2.28 -3.47
C LEU A 31 9.00 -1.48 -4.40
N TRP A 32 8.66 -2.06 -5.55
CA TRP A 32 7.86 -1.42 -6.58
C TRP A 32 6.37 -1.41 -6.23
N LEU A 33 5.90 -2.45 -5.54
CA LEU A 33 4.53 -2.50 -5.03
C LEU A 33 4.30 -1.48 -3.89
N ASN A 34 5.30 -1.31 -3.02
CA ASN A 34 5.21 -0.38 -1.89
C ASN A 34 5.26 1.08 -2.34
N GLY A 35 5.76 1.37 -3.54
CA GLY A 35 5.80 2.73 -4.09
C GLY A 35 4.42 3.36 -4.24
N GLN A 36 3.43 2.60 -4.67
CA GLN A 36 2.05 3.11 -4.79
C GLN A 36 1.45 3.43 -3.42
N ILE A 37 1.69 2.58 -2.43
CA ILE A 37 1.21 2.79 -1.05
C ILE A 37 1.81 4.07 -0.47
N ALA A 38 3.12 4.28 -0.66
CA ALA A 38 3.79 5.48 -0.17
C ALA A 38 3.22 6.76 -0.81
N TRP A 39 2.95 6.72 -2.13
CA TRP A 39 2.34 7.84 -2.84
C TRP A 39 0.91 8.12 -2.36
N ASP A 40 0.10 7.08 -2.21
CA ASP A 40 -1.28 7.19 -1.75
C ASP A 40 -1.34 7.72 -0.31
N VAL A 41 -0.50 7.21 0.59
CA VAL A 41 -0.39 7.71 1.97
C VAL A 41 0.04 9.17 1.98
N TRP A 42 1.02 9.56 1.17
CA TRP A 42 1.43 10.97 1.09
C TRP A 42 0.29 11.86 0.61
N HIS A 43 -0.43 11.45 -0.44
CA HIS A 43 -1.58 12.22 -0.96
C HIS A 43 -2.71 12.35 0.05
N LEU A 44 -3.01 11.29 0.80
CA LEU A 44 -4.07 11.29 1.81
C LEU A 44 -3.68 12.10 3.04
N THR A 45 -2.41 12.08 3.43
CA THR A 45 -1.90 12.84 4.59
C THR A 45 -1.61 14.31 4.28
N HIS A 46 -1.53 14.71 3.01
CA HIS A 46 -1.28 16.10 2.60
C HIS A 46 -2.45 16.74 1.83
N GLY A 47 -3.54 16.00 1.61
CA GLY A 47 -4.76 16.47 0.95
C GLY A 47 -5.81 17.03 1.91
N GLU A 48 -6.97 17.39 1.38
CA GLU A 48 -8.09 17.98 2.16
C GLU A 48 -8.61 17.07 3.28
N ILE A 49 -8.40 15.75 3.16
CA ILE A 49 -8.87 14.72 4.09
C ILE A 49 -7.87 14.53 5.25
N ALA A 50 -6.68 15.14 5.20
CA ALA A 50 -5.63 14.95 6.20
C ALA A 50 -6.11 15.26 7.64
N CYS A 51 -6.87 16.34 7.80
CA CYS A 51 -7.43 16.74 9.11
C CYS A 51 -8.43 15.72 9.67
N GLU A 52 -9.08 14.91 8.83
CA GLU A 52 -10.03 13.87 9.27
C GLU A 52 -9.30 12.66 9.88
N PHE A 53 -8.12 12.32 9.37
CA PHE A 53 -7.29 11.24 9.91
C PHE A 53 -6.66 11.61 11.26
N GLU A 54 -6.32 12.87 11.48
CA GLU A 54 -5.79 13.35 12.78
C GLU A 54 -6.79 13.19 13.93
N ALA A 55 -8.09 13.14 13.62
CA ALA A 55 -9.15 12.95 14.62
C ALA A 55 -9.35 11.48 15.05
N ILE A 56 -8.69 10.52 14.40
CA ILE A 56 -8.83 9.09 14.71
C ILE A 56 -7.94 8.73 15.90
N GLU A 57 -8.54 8.44 17.05
CA GLU A 57 -7.80 8.00 18.23
C GLU A 57 -7.31 6.54 18.10
N PRO A 58 -6.07 6.23 18.52
CA PRO A 58 -5.56 4.86 18.52
C PRO A 58 -6.32 4.01 19.53
N VAL A 59 -6.71 2.80 19.11
CA VAL A 59 -7.40 1.86 19.99
C VAL A 59 -6.48 1.46 21.13
N ARG A 60 -6.81 1.92 22.35
CA ARG A 60 -6.17 1.41 23.58
C ARG A 60 -6.73 0.02 23.85
N PHE A 61 -5.95 -1.01 23.53
CA PHE A 61 -6.10 -2.32 24.16
C PHE A 61 -5.70 -2.18 25.63
N CYS A 62 -6.64 -1.76 26.47
CA CYS A 62 -6.52 -1.99 27.90
C CYS A 62 -6.51 -3.49 28.12
N CYS A 63 -5.43 -3.95 28.75
CA CYS A 63 -5.14 -5.32 29.13
C CYS A 63 -6.41 -6.14 29.39
N LEU A 64 -6.59 -7.23 28.63
CA LEU A 64 -7.36 -8.37 29.08
C LEU A 64 -6.77 -8.78 30.43
N ASN A 65 -7.47 -8.43 31.51
CA ASN A 65 -7.14 -8.82 32.87
C ASN A 65 -6.97 -10.35 32.89
N GLY A 66 -5.86 -10.79 33.47
CA GLY A 66 -5.61 -12.19 33.80
C GLY A 66 -6.49 -12.69 34.94
#